data_AF-A0A7S1EHL3-F1
#
_entry.id   AF-A0A7S1EHL3-F1
#
_cell.length_a   1.000
_cell.length_b   1.000
_cell.length_c   1.000
_cell.angle_alpha   90.00
_cell.angle_beta   90.00
_cell.angle_gamma   90.00
#
_symmetry.space_group_name_H-M   'P 1'
#
loop_
_entity.id
_entity.type
_entity.pdbx_description
1 polymer ?
#
loop_
_entity_poly.entity_id
_entity_poly.type
_entity_poly.pdbx_seq_one_letter_code
_entity_poly.pdbx_strand_id
1 'polypeptide(L)'
;VPGRLSEVYPPFVCLPAIGDSYKVFEYSMTEAILGAGGLQQTGPPVAVALPVARSVTATSVNLDWTPTTRCTTGIGTALCDAQKYQVQSRVTHDSSDFPVIGSNFSAMRETSEPRIVFEGLSAMSSYEVRVRAKTALNEAYGAWSESAFVKLTDSPPLLVATVVDFPVSMYNDRILLNWTAEANPKQSDRFY
;
A
#
# COMPACT_ATOMS: atom_id res chain seq x y z
N VAL A 1 -40.63 -16.04 47.06
CA VAL A 1 -39.85 -14.97 46.40
C VAL A 1 -39.40 -15.55 45.08
N PRO A 2 -39.77 -14.99 43.91
CA PRO A 2 -39.34 -15.54 42.63
C PRO A 2 -37.82 -15.37 42.52
N GLY A 3 -37.11 -16.48 42.33
CA GLY A 3 -35.66 -16.51 42.27
C GLY A 3 -35.12 -15.60 41.17
N ARG A 4 -34.14 -14.78 41.51
CA ARG A 4 -33.47 -13.88 40.59
C ARG A 4 -32.61 -14.74 39.65
N LEU A 5 -33.03 -14.89 38.39
CA LEU A 5 -32.19 -15.50 37.37
C LEU A 5 -30.90 -14.66 37.27
N SER A 6 -29.79 -15.26 37.69
CA SER A 6 -28.48 -14.62 37.67
C SER A 6 -27.64 -15.36 36.64
N GLU A 7 -27.24 -14.66 35.58
CA GLU A 7 -26.35 -15.18 34.54
C GLU A 7 -24.92 -15.13 35.04
N VAL A 8 -24.21 -16.26 34.99
CA VAL A 8 -22.88 -16.41 35.58
C VAL A 8 -22.00 -17.24 34.64
N TYR A 9 -20.80 -16.74 34.29
CA TYR A 9 -19.85 -17.37 33.35
C TYR A 9 -18.54 -17.79 34.04
N PRO A 10 -18.06 -19.04 33.91
CA PRO A 10 -16.88 -19.54 34.64
C PRO A 10 -15.58 -18.75 34.38
N PRO A 11 -14.57 -18.82 35.30
CA PRO A 11 -14.44 -19.80 36.38
C PRO A 11 -14.82 -19.22 37.74
N PHE A 12 -15.93 -19.65 38.33
CA PHE A 12 -16.24 -19.37 39.73
C PHE A 12 -16.51 -20.67 40.49
N VAL A 13 -16.11 -20.69 41.76
CA VAL A 13 -16.52 -21.71 42.73
C VAL A 13 -17.84 -21.23 43.35
N CYS A 14 -18.96 -21.81 42.93
CA CYS A 14 -20.25 -21.55 43.57
C CYS A 14 -20.42 -22.44 44.80
N LEU A 15 -20.80 -21.85 45.95
CA LEU A 15 -21.33 -22.56 47.12
C LEU A 15 -22.86 -22.35 47.13
N PRO A 16 -23.66 -23.24 46.50
CA PRO A 16 -25.10 -23.01 46.37
C PRO A 16 -25.84 -23.19 47.71
N ALA A 17 -26.87 -22.39 47.94
CA ALA A 17 -27.83 -22.58 49.03
C ALA A 17 -29.00 -23.49 48.57
N ILE A 18 -29.64 -24.16 49.53
CA ILE A 18 -30.80 -25.04 49.27
C ILE A 18 -31.96 -24.19 48.73
N GLY A 19 -32.40 -24.46 47.50
CA GLY A 19 -33.57 -23.84 46.88
C GLY A 19 -33.30 -23.09 45.57
N ASP A 20 -32.03 -22.94 45.18
CA ASP A 20 -31.69 -22.28 43.92
C ASP A 20 -31.78 -23.22 42.72
N SER A 21 -32.43 -22.77 41.65
CA SER A 21 -32.45 -23.41 40.35
C SER A 21 -31.46 -22.71 39.41
N TYR A 22 -30.43 -23.41 38.97
CA TYR A 22 -29.46 -22.90 38.00
C TYR A 22 -29.62 -23.62 36.66
N LYS A 23 -29.44 -22.87 35.57
CA LYS A 23 -29.31 -23.42 34.22
C LYS A 23 -27.86 -23.28 33.83
N VAL A 24 -27.12 -24.38 33.89
CA VAL A 24 -25.73 -24.43 33.45
C VAL A 24 -25.75 -24.49 31.93
N PHE A 25 -25.23 -23.46 31.29
CA PHE A 25 -24.99 -23.47 29.85
C PHE A 25 -23.55 -23.91 29.62
N GLU A 26 -23.34 -24.89 28.75
CA GLU A 26 -22.00 -25.23 28.29
C GLU A 26 -21.41 -24.00 27.59
N TYR A 27 -20.38 -23.40 28.18
CA TYR A 27 -19.68 -22.31 27.55
C TYR A 27 -18.84 -22.86 26.39
N SER A 28 -19.42 -22.85 25.19
CA SER A 28 -18.67 -23.03 23.95
C SER A 28 -18.09 -21.68 23.55
N MET A 29 -16.76 -21.53 23.60
CA MET A 29 -16.10 -20.35 23.01
C MET A 29 -16.51 -20.16 21.54
N THR A 30 -16.85 -21.24 20.85
CA THR A 30 -17.31 -21.22 19.46
C THR A 30 -18.70 -20.58 19.34
N GLU A 31 -19.62 -20.79 20.29
CA GLU A 31 -20.94 -20.16 20.29
C GLU A 31 -20.93 -18.72 20.82
N ALA A 32 -20.00 -18.34 21.71
CA ALA A 32 -19.82 -16.93 22.08
C ALA A 32 -19.28 -16.09 20.91
N ILE A 33 -18.50 -16.70 20.02
CA ILE A 33 -17.97 -16.06 18.79
C ILE A 33 -19.00 -16.05 17.65
N LEU A 34 -19.92 -17.02 17.60
CA LEU A 34 -20.85 -17.20 16.47
C LEU A 34 -22.33 -16.91 16.78
N GLY A 35 -22.75 -16.92 18.05
CA GLY A 35 -24.14 -17.01 18.49
C GLY A 35 -24.82 -15.70 18.88
N ALA A 36 -24.08 -14.59 18.98
CA ALA A 36 -24.65 -13.27 19.23
C ALA A 36 -24.32 -12.34 18.06
N GLY A 37 -25.17 -12.34 17.02
CA GLY A 37 -25.21 -11.27 16.01
C GLY A 37 -23.91 -11.03 15.25
N GLY A 38 -23.62 -11.89 14.27
CA GLY A 38 -22.73 -11.62 13.14
C GLY A 38 -21.33 -11.12 13.49
N LEU A 39 -20.36 -12.04 13.58
CA LEU A 39 -18.90 -11.81 13.57
C LEU A 39 -18.53 -10.33 13.51
N GLN A 40 -18.60 -9.65 14.65
CA GLN A 40 -18.30 -8.23 14.68
C GLN A 40 -16.81 -8.11 14.39
N GLN A 41 -16.49 -7.41 13.31
CA GLN A 41 -15.14 -7.20 12.80
C GLN A 41 -14.40 -6.26 13.78
N THR A 42 -13.96 -6.78 14.93
CA THR A 42 -13.66 -5.97 16.13
C THR A 42 -12.34 -5.21 16.11
N GLY A 43 -11.55 -5.29 15.04
CA GLY A 43 -10.28 -4.57 14.99
C GLY A 43 -9.76 -4.33 13.59
N PRO A 44 -8.66 -3.55 13.47
CA PRO A 44 -8.13 -3.17 12.18
C PRO A 44 -7.53 -4.39 11.47
N PRO A 45 -7.44 -4.38 10.13
CA PRO A 45 -6.79 -5.44 9.37
C PRO A 45 -5.36 -5.68 9.86
N VAL A 46 -4.91 -6.93 9.71
CA VAL A 46 -3.47 -7.23 9.84
C VAL A 46 -2.68 -6.49 8.76
N ALA A 47 -1.36 -6.39 8.94
CA ALA A 47 -0.49 -5.77 7.94
C ALA A 47 -0.72 -6.43 6.57
N VAL A 48 -0.84 -5.58 5.53
CA VAL A 48 -0.97 -6.03 4.15
C VAL A 48 0.33 -6.72 3.73
N ALA A 49 0.24 -7.74 2.88
CA ALA A 49 1.42 -8.36 2.29
C ALA A 49 2.26 -7.33 1.50
N LEU A 50 3.56 -7.60 1.35
CA LEU A 50 4.46 -6.77 0.57
C LEU A 50 3.88 -6.53 -0.85
N PRO A 51 3.64 -5.28 -1.26
CA PRO A 51 3.16 -4.98 -2.60
C PRO A 51 4.22 -5.32 -3.66
N VAL A 52 3.76 -5.82 -4.81
CA VAL A 52 4.61 -6.27 -5.92
C VAL A 52 4.36 -5.40 -7.14
N ALA A 53 5.42 -4.87 -7.75
CA ALA A 53 5.33 -4.16 -9.01
C ALA A 53 5.12 -5.14 -10.18
N ARG A 54 4.00 -5.02 -10.88
CA ARG A 54 3.68 -5.83 -12.07
C ARG A 54 4.24 -5.25 -13.35
N SER A 55 4.16 -3.94 -13.48
CA SER A 55 4.67 -3.21 -14.63
C SER A 55 5.23 -1.88 -14.17
N VAL A 56 6.37 -1.52 -14.74
CA VAL A 56 7.08 -0.28 -14.45
C VAL A 56 7.34 0.41 -15.78
N THR A 57 6.94 1.67 -15.88
CA THR A 57 7.23 2.53 -17.04
C THR A 57 8.15 3.67 -16.61
N ALA A 58 8.42 4.62 -17.51
CA ALA A 58 9.19 5.80 -17.17
C ALA A 58 8.49 6.71 -16.14
N THR A 59 7.16 6.71 -16.08
CA THR A 59 6.39 7.67 -15.25
C THR A 59 5.28 7.03 -14.43
N SER A 60 5.16 5.70 -14.47
CA SER A 60 4.13 4.97 -13.74
C SER A 60 4.58 3.60 -13.24
N VAL A 61 3.92 3.14 -12.18
CA VAL A 61 4.07 1.79 -11.62
C VAL A 61 2.68 1.22 -11.36
N ASN A 62 2.47 -0.02 -11.81
CA ASN A 62 1.31 -0.81 -11.40
C ASN A 62 1.70 -1.75 -10.26
N LEU A 63 1.04 -1.61 -9.11
CA LEU A 63 1.28 -2.39 -7.90
C LEU A 63 0.10 -3.30 -7.61
N ASP A 64 0.39 -4.55 -7.27
CA ASP A 64 -0.58 -5.55 -6.81
C ASP A 64 -0.17 -6.09 -5.44
N TRP A 65 -1.13 -6.49 -4.62
CA TRP A 65 -0.88 -7.24 -3.38
C TRP A 65 -1.97 -8.28 -3.13
N THR A 66 -1.71 -9.19 -2.21
CA THR A 66 -2.73 -10.16 -1.77
C THR A 66 -3.79 -9.45 -0.92
N PRO A 67 -5.10 -9.63 -1.20
CA PRO A 67 -6.17 -9.08 -0.37
C PRO A 67 -6.03 -9.48 1.10
N THR A 68 -6.27 -8.54 2.01
CA THR A 68 -6.21 -8.83 3.45
C THR A 68 -7.53 -9.44 3.93
N THR A 69 -7.46 -10.69 4.38
CA THR A 69 -8.62 -11.48 4.83
C THR A 69 -8.66 -11.71 6.36
N ARG A 70 -7.82 -10.99 7.12
CA ARG A 70 -7.68 -11.14 8.57
C ARG A 70 -7.56 -9.80 9.29
N CYS A 71 -8.11 -9.73 10.50
CA CYS A 71 -8.06 -8.57 11.37
C CYS A 71 -7.51 -8.95 12.75
N THR A 72 -6.83 -7.98 13.38
CA THR A 72 -6.34 -8.13 14.75
C THR A 72 -7.50 -7.96 15.73
N THR A 73 -7.55 -8.79 16.76
CA THR A 73 -8.54 -8.76 17.84
C THR A 73 -7.81 -8.80 19.18
N GLY A 74 -8.51 -8.53 20.29
CA GLY A 74 -7.90 -8.58 21.63
C GLY A 74 -7.33 -9.96 22.03
N ILE A 75 -7.72 -11.03 21.33
CA ILE A 75 -7.33 -12.43 21.63
C ILE A 75 -6.55 -13.11 20.50
N GLY A 76 -6.22 -12.40 19.41
CA GLY A 76 -5.53 -13.00 18.25
C GLY A 76 -6.01 -12.41 16.93
N THR A 77 -6.20 -13.25 15.91
CA THR A 77 -6.69 -12.80 14.60
C THR A 77 -8.01 -13.47 14.23
N ALA A 78 -8.91 -12.72 13.59
CA ALA A 78 -10.19 -13.22 13.07
C ALA A 78 -10.31 -12.97 11.57
N LEU A 79 -11.20 -13.71 10.90
CA LEU A 79 -11.50 -13.51 9.48
C LEU A 79 -12.21 -12.17 9.27
N CYS A 80 -11.81 -11.46 8.21
CA CYS A 80 -12.32 -10.13 7.94
C CYS A 80 -11.97 -9.73 6.50
N ASP A 81 -12.84 -9.01 5.79
CA ASP A 81 -12.50 -8.52 4.46
C ASP A 81 -12.11 -7.05 4.50
N ALA A 82 -10.87 -6.75 4.08
CA ALA A 82 -10.44 -5.39 3.83
C ALA A 82 -11.16 -4.83 2.59
N GLN A 83 -11.79 -3.66 2.77
CA GLN A 83 -12.56 -3.01 1.70
C GLN A 83 -11.90 -1.76 1.15
N LYS A 84 -10.93 -1.21 1.88
CA LYS A 84 -10.23 0.00 1.47
C LYS A 84 -8.76 -0.07 1.85
N TYR A 85 -7.91 0.28 0.90
CA TYR A 85 -6.47 0.31 1.03
C TYR A 85 -6.00 1.74 0.89
N GLN A 86 -4.98 2.08 1.66
CA GLN A 86 -4.25 3.32 1.54
C GLN A 86 -2.81 2.99 1.22
N VAL A 87 -2.29 3.63 0.19
CA VAL A 87 -0.93 3.44 -0.31
C VAL A 87 -0.21 4.75 -0.22
N GLN A 88 1.02 4.72 0.26
CA GLN A 88 1.87 5.90 0.28
C GLN A 88 3.24 5.61 -0.31
N SER A 89 3.83 6.64 -0.91
CA SER A 89 5.14 6.55 -1.52
C SER A 89 6.02 7.74 -1.18
N ARG A 90 7.33 7.52 -1.22
CA ARG A 90 8.36 8.56 -1.22
C ARG A 90 9.40 8.28 -2.29
N VAL A 91 10.00 9.34 -2.82
CA VAL A 91 11.19 9.23 -3.67
C VAL A 91 12.38 8.90 -2.76
N THR A 92 13.08 7.81 -3.03
CA THR A 92 14.30 7.43 -2.30
C THR A 92 15.56 7.90 -3.00
N HIS A 93 15.54 8.02 -4.32
CA HIS A 93 16.69 8.48 -5.09
C HIS A 93 16.19 9.14 -6.37
N ASP A 94 16.75 10.32 -6.68
CA ASP A 94 16.64 10.89 -8.02
C ASP A 94 17.96 10.73 -8.79
N SER A 95 17.96 10.14 -9.99
CA SER A 95 19.24 9.80 -10.65
C SER A 95 19.95 11.03 -11.21
N SER A 96 20.80 11.67 -10.41
CA SER A 96 21.97 12.46 -10.84
C SER A 96 22.87 12.68 -9.61
N ASP A 97 23.28 11.58 -8.95
CA ASP A 97 24.26 11.56 -7.83
C ASP A 97 23.77 11.79 -6.38
N PHE A 98 22.69 11.12 -5.98
CA PHE A 98 22.35 10.78 -4.58
C PHE A 98 22.05 11.95 -3.59
N PRO A 99 20.90 12.62 -3.75
CA PRO A 99 20.15 13.05 -2.57
C PRO A 99 18.84 12.27 -2.43
N VAL A 100 18.66 11.65 -1.26
CA VAL A 100 17.36 11.12 -0.82
C VAL A 100 16.43 12.31 -0.62
N ILE A 101 15.42 12.46 -1.48
CA ILE A 101 14.46 13.57 -1.39
C ILE A 101 13.46 13.28 -0.27
N GLY A 102 13.86 13.62 0.96
CA GLY A 102 12.99 13.67 2.12
C GLY A 102 12.81 12.33 2.83
N SER A 103 12.95 12.35 4.15
CA SER A 103 12.65 11.21 5.02
C SER A 103 11.14 10.88 5.09
N ASN A 104 10.27 11.72 4.53
CA ASN A 104 8.82 11.63 4.72
C ASN A 104 8.11 11.09 3.48
N PHE A 105 7.09 10.25 3.70
CA PHE A 105 6.13 9.85 2.68
C PHE A 105 5.31 11.07 2.24
N SER A 106 5.32 11.36 0.93
CA SER A 106 4.79 12.61 0.37
C SER A 106 3.56 12.40 -0.51
N ALA A 107 3.44 11.25 -1.18
CA ALA A 107 2.29 10.91 -1.99
C ALA A 107 1.45 9.84 -1.31
N MET A 108 0.14 10.06 -1.25
CA MET A 108 -0.82 9.13 -0.65
C MET A 108 -2.01 8.97 -1.59
N ARG A 109 -2.45 7.72 -1.77
CA ARG A 109 -3.60 7.36 -2.60
C ARG A 109 -4.43 6.31 -1.87
N GLU A 110 -5.71 6.21 -2.24
CA GLU A 110 -6.62 5.20 -1.71
C GLU A 110 -7.24 4.41 -2.86
N THR A 111 -7.51 3.14 -2.61
CA THR A 111 -8.16 2.22 -3.57
C THR A 111 -9.03 1.23 -2.81
N SER A 112 -10.10 0.74 -3.43
CA SER A 112 -10.92 -0.38 -2.90
C SER A 112 -10.43 -1.73 -3.39
N GLU A 113 -9.54 -1.74 -4.40
CA GLU A 113 -9.01 -2.96 -4.99
C GLU A 113 -7.63 -3.29 -4.40
N PRO A 114 -7.20 -4.56 -4.41
CA PRO A 114 -5.87 -4.98 -3.96
C PRO A 114 -4.76 -4.65 -4.99
N ARG A 115 -4.94 -3.53 -5.71
CA ARG A 115 -4.06 -3.03 -6.75
C ARG A 115 -4.23 -1.54 -6.94
N ILE A 116 -3.20 -0.89 -7.46
CA ILE A 116 -3.24 0.54 -7.80
C ILE A 116 -2.17 0.89 -8.84
N VAL A 117 -2.51 1.84 -9.71
CA VAL A 117 -1.55 2.49 -10.59
C VAL A 117 -1.10 3.81 -9.97
N PHE A 118 0.20 3.94 -9.74
CA PHE A 118 0.86 5.20 -9.40
C PHE A 118 1.37 5.84 -10.68
N GLU A 119 0.81 7.01 -11.02
CA GLU A 119 1.16 7.78 -12.22
C GLU A 119 1.73 9.16 -11.85
N GLY A 120 2.34 9.82 -12.83
CA GLY A 120 2.93 11.15 -12.67
C GLY A 120 4.25 11.10 -11.88
N LEU A 121 4.95 9.97 -11.95
CA LEU A 121 6.24 9.78 -11.30
C LEU A 121 7.37 10.32 -12.19
N SER A 122 8.48 10.69 -11.56
CA SER A 122 9.65 11.23 -12.23
C SER A 122 10.49 10.11 -12.84
N ALA A 123 10.78 10.22 -14.14
CA ALA A 123 11.63 9.25 -14.83
C ALA A 123 13.01 9.10 -14.18
N MET A 124 13.53 7.88 -14.25
CA MET A 124 14.78 7.44 -13.62
C MET A 124 14.90 7.66 -12.10
N SER A 125 13.80 7.90 -11.40
CA SER A 125 13.80 7.95 -9.94
C SER A 125 13.51 6.58 -9.33
N SER A 126 13.91 6.39 -8.07
CA SER A 126 13.54 5.24 -7.24
C SER A 126 12.55 5.65 -6.17
N TYR A 127 11.61 4.77 -5.89
CA TYR A 127 10.50 4.98 -4.96
C TYR A 127 10.44 3.88 -3.93
N GLU A 128 10.05 4.25 -2.72
CA GLU A 128 9.63 3.33 -1.67
C GLU A 128 8.12 3.44 -1.49
N VAL A 129 7.44 2.30 -1.44
CA VAL A 129 5.98 2.22 -1.37
C VAL A 129 5.54 1.23 -0.31
N ARG A 130 4.50 1.57 0.45
CA ARG A 130 3.88 0.67 1.44
C ARG A 130 2.37 0.87 1.49
N VAL A 131 1.67 -0.18 1.90
CA VAL A 131 0.21 -0.27 1.86
C VAL A 131 -0.34 -0.60 3.26
N ARG A 132 -1.48 -0.04 3.61
CA ARG A 132 -2.28 -0.47 4.77
C ARG A 132 -3.74 -0.61 4.38
N ALA A 133 -4.48 -1.41 5.12
CA ALA A 133 -5.89 -1.71 4.84
C ALA A 133 -6.80 -1.27 5.99
N LYS A 134 -8.07 -1.04 5.68
CA LYS A 134 -9.16 -0.94 6.65
C LYS A 134 -10.38 -1.74 6.19
N THR A 135 -11.22 -2.09 7.15
CA THR A 135 -12.47 -2.80 6.89
C THR A 135 -13.63 -1.82 6.70
N ALA A 136 -14.82 -2.32 6.36
CA ALA A 136 -16.04 -1.52 6.26
C ALA A 136 -16.47 -0.95 7.61
N LEU A 137 -16.31 -1.77 8.66
CA LEU A 137 -16.88 -1.55 9.98
C LEU A 137 -15.89 -0.91 10.96
N ASN A 138 -14.64 -0.69 10.54
CA ASN A 138 -13.60 -0.07 11.35
C ASN A 138 -13.04 1.17 10.67
N GLU A 139 -13.08 2.30 11.36
CA GLU A 139 -12.54 3.56 10.86
C GLU A 139 -11.01 3.57 10.87
N ALA A 140 -10.38 2.74 11.72
CA ALA A 140 -8.94 2.65 11.85
C ALA A 140 -8.32 1.76 10.76
N TYR A 141 -7.24 2.26 10.16
CA TYR A 141 -6.37 1.45 9.32
C TYR A 141 -5.48 0.52 10.17
N GLY A 142 -5.18 -0.65 9.61
CA GLY A 142 -4.17 -1.56 10.11
C GLY A 142 -2.74 -1.02 10.02
N ALA A 143 -1.80 -1.86 10.43
CA ALA A 143 -0.39 -1.57 10.29
C ALA A 143 0.00 -1.46 8.81
N TRP A 144 1.04 -0.67 8.54
CA TRP A 144 1.67 -0.62 7.22
C TRP A 144 2.35 -1.95 6.91
N SER A 145 2.31 -2.34 5.63
CA SER A 145 3.12 -3.42 5.08
C SER A 145 4.61 -3.12 5.21
N GLU A 146 5.43 -4.13 4.95
CA GLU A 146 6.81 -3.90 4.54
C GLU A 146 6.88 -2.99 3.30
N SER A 147 7.99 -2.26 3.20
CA SER A 147 8.23 -1.33 2.10
C SER A 147 8.76 -2.06 0.87
N ALA A 148 8.10 -1.86 -0.28
CA ALA A 148 8.60 -2.27 -1.58
C ALA A 148 9.37 -1.13 -2.24
N PHE A 149 10.45 -1.47 -2.94
CA PHE A 149 11.28 -0.51 -3.66
C PHE A 149 11.13 -0.71 -5.17
N VAL A 150 10.87 0.38 -5.88
CA VAL A 150 10.66 0.36 -7.34
C VAL A 150 11.56 1.39 -8.00
N LYS A 151 12.25 0.98 -9.06
CA LYS A 151 13.09 1.86 -9.87
C LYS A 151 12.44 2.08 -11.23
N LEU A 152 12.21 3.34 -11.59
CA LEU A 152 11.67 3.70 -12.90
C LEU A 152 12.75 3.66 -13.97
N THR A 153 12.33 3.32 -15.18
CA THR A 153 13.17 3.39 -16.36
C THR A 153 13.12 4.78 -16.97
N ASP A 154 13.90 5.01 -18.02
CA ASP A 154 13.74 6.20 -18.86
C ASP A 154 12.93 5.87 -20.12
N SER A 155 12.41 6.90 -20.76
CA SER A 155 12.05 6.87 -22.17
C SER A 155 13.30 7.09 -23.04
N PRO A 156 13.35 6.54 -24.27
CA PRO A 156 14.41 6.89 -25.22
C PRO A 156 14.50 8.41 -25.40
N PRO A 157 15.70 9.02 -25.44
CA PRO A 157 15.84 10.45 -25.64
C PRO A 157 15.26 10.85 -27.00
N LEU A 158 14.50 11.94 -27.04
CA LEU A 158 14.06 12.54 -28.30
C LEU A 158 15.23 13.30 -28.93
N LEU A 159 15.71 12.79 -30.06
CA LEU A 159 16.73 13.45 -30.88
C LEU A 159 16.04 14.31 -31.94
N VAL A 160 16.16 15.63 -31.82
CA VAL A 160 15.64 16.56 -32.83
C VAL A 160 16.81 17.10 -33.64
N ALA A 161 16.80 16.81 -34.95
CA ALA A 161 17.73 17.42 -35.89
C ALA A 161 17.23 18.82 -36.25
N THR A 162 18.12 19.81 -36.17
CA THR A 162 17.89 21.15 -36.70
C THR A 162 18.86 21.39 -37.85
N VAL A 163 18.32 21.86 -38.98
CA VAL A 163 19.16 22.32 -40.10
C VAL A 163 19.72 23.67 -39.68
N VAL A 164 21.05 23.80 -39.71
CA VAL A 164 21.70 25.07 -39.42
C VAL A 164 21.82 25.86 -40.72
N ASP A 165 21.34 27.10 -40.71
CA ASP A 165 21.47 28.00 -41.85
C ASP A 165 22.95 28.27 -42.15
N PHE A 166 23.33 28.11 -43.40
CA PHE A 166 24.67 28.42 -43.89
C PHE A 166 24.77 29.90 -44.27
N PRO A 167 25.90 30.58 -44.00
CA PRO A 167 26.27 31.75 -44.80
C PRO A 167 26.55 31.29 -46.24
N VAL A 168 25.98 32.01 -47.21
CA VAL A 168 25.93 31.69 -48.66
C VAL A 168 27.32 31.47 -49.32
N SER A 169 28.42 31.59 -48.58
CA SER A 169 29.80 31.56 -49.08
C SER A 169 30.53 30.22 -48.92
N MET A 170 29.89 29.14 -48.46
CA MET A 170 30.56 27.83 -48.31
C MET A 170 29.76 26.67 -48.94
N TYR A 171 30.36 26.08 -49.99
CA TYR A 171 30.16 24.73 -50.57
C TYR A 171 28.70 24.26 -50.81
N ASN A 172 28.29 24.24 -52.09
CA ASN A 172 26.94 23.86 -52.58
C ASN A 172 26.58 22.36 -52.42
N ASP A 173 27.45 21.54 -51.86
CA ASP A 173 27.34 20.08 -51.77
C ASP A 173 27.21 19.56 -50.33
N ARG A 174 27.05 20.44 -49.34
CA ARG A 174 27.06 20.05 -47.92
C ARG A 174 25.82 20.53 -47.16
N ILE A 175 25.37 19.71 -46.23
CA ILE A 175 24.32 20.03 -45.26
C ILE A 175 24.94 19.92 -43.85
N LEU A 176 24.75 20.94 -43.02
CA LEU A 176 25.17 20.94 -41.62
C LEU A 176 23.94 20.69 -40.77
N LEU A 177 23.97 19.58 -40.05
CA LEU A 177 22.94 19.19 -39.10
C LEU A 177 23.48 19.47 -37.70
N ASN A 178 22.69 20.18 -36.90
CA ASN A 178 22.90 20.24 -35.47
C ASN A 178 21.85 19.38 -34.78
N TRP A 179 22.28 18.59 -33.79
CA TRP A 179 21.38 17.73 -33.03
C TRP A 179 21.21 18.34 -31.65
N THR A 180 20.00 18.70 -31.29
CA THR A 180 19.65 18.97 -29.90
C THR A 180 19.01 17.71 -29.35
N ALA A 181 19.70 17.01 -28.47
CA ALA A 181 19.04 16.02 -27.64
C ALA A 181 18.21 16.77 -26.60
N GLU A 182 16.96 16.37 -26.40
CA GLU A 182 16.35 16.51 -25.08
C GLU A 182 17.09 15.53 -24.16
N ALA A 183 18.33 15.87 -23.82
CA ALA A 183 19.07 15.11 -22.83
C ALA A 183 18.28 15.29 -21.54
N ASN A 184 17.63 14.22 -21.08
CA ASN A 184 17.26 14.15 -19.68
C ASN A 184 18.57 14.42 -18.91
N PRO A 185 18.70 15.52 -18.15
CA PRO A 185 19.98 15.90 -17.52
C PRO A 185 20.56 14.77 -16.66
N LYS A 186 19.67 13.88 -16.22
CA LYS A 186 19.95 12.67 -15.46
C LYS A 186 20.64 11.55 -16.25
N GLN A 187 20.51 11.52 -17.58
CA GLN A 187 21.19 10.57 -18.47
C GLN A 187 22.61 11.03 -18.85
N SER A 188 22.84 12.35 -18.94
CA SER A 188 24.14 12.90 -19.32
C SER A 188 25.24 12.61 -18.30
N ASP A 189 24.89 12.39 -17.03
CA ASP A 189 25.85 12.09 -15.96
C ASP A 189 26.45 10.67 -16.03
N ARG A 190 25.94 9.78 -16.90
CA ARG A 190 26.51 8.43 -17.07
C ARG A 190 27.66 8.34 -18.08
N PHE A 191 27.95 9.43 -18.80
CA PHE A 191 28.92 9.44 -19.89
C PHE A 191 30.16 10.29 -19.62
N TYR A 192 30.37 10.73 -18.37
CA TYR A 192 31.58 11.42 -17.92
C TYR A 192 32.37 10.57 -16.92
#